data_AF-A0A2V6BFV1-F1
#
_entry.id   AF-A0A2V6BFV1-F1
#
_cell.length_a   1.000
_cell.length_b   1.000
_cell.length_c   1.000
_cell.angle_alpha   90.00
_cell.angle_beta   90.00
_cell.angle_gamma   90.00
#
_symmetry.space_group_name_H-M   'P 1'
#
loop_
_entity.id
_entity.type
_entity.pdbx_description
1 polymer ?
#
loop_
_entity_poly.entity_id
_entity_poly.type
_entity_poly.pdbx_seq_one_letter_code
_entity_poly.pdbx_strand_id
1 'polypeptide(L)' 'FDGKYGVGKLVSRSRDTDTDIVQTLVGYQWMVGTTMLELFYFSAEKPPHTFRTITVDYKAL' A
#
# COMPACT_ATOMS: atom_id res chain seq x y z
N PHE A 1 3.21 -7.96 -10.60
CA PHE A 1 3.83 -6.62 -10.50
C PHE A 1 5.34 -6.72 -10.66
N ASP A 2 6.00 -7.63 -9.94
CA ASP A 2 7.47 -7.76 -9.96
C ASP A 2 8.08 -8.02 -11.33
N GLY A 3 7.46 -8.85 -12.17
CA GLY A 3 7.95 -9.09 -13.53
C GLY A 3 7.89 -7.87 -14.46
N LYS A 4 7.09 -6.85 -14.12
CA LYS A 4 6.92 -5.62 -14.93
C LYS A 4 7.74 -4.44 -14.38
N TYR A 5 7.89 -4.35 -13.06
CA TYR A 5 8.47 -3.17 -12.41
C TYR A 5 9.68 -3.49 -11.52
N GLY A 6 10.12 -4.75 -11.46
CA GLY A 6 11.11 -5.22 -10.50
C GLY A 6 10.51 -5.44 -9.11
N VAL A 7 11.34 -5.90 -8.16
CA VAL A 7 10.92 -6.10 -6.77
C VAL A 7 10.64 -4.75 -6.11
N GLY A 8 9.43 -4.58 -5.57
CA GLY A 8 9.03 -3.34 -4.90
C GLY A 8 9.75 -3.16 -3.57
N LYS A 9 10.19 -1.94 -3.29
CA LYS A 9 10.69 -1.56 -1.97
C LYS A 9 9.51 -1.38 -1.02
N LEU A 10 9.49 -2.09 0.10
CA LEU A 10 8.53 -1.84 1.17
C LEU A 10 8.83 -0.46 1.79
N VAL A 11 7.87 0.46 1.72
CA VAL A 11 7.99 1.83 2.26
C VAL A 11 7.05 2.09 3.43
N SER A 12 5.99 1.29 3.56
CA SER A 12 5.11 1.34 4.73
C SER A 12 4.62 -0.07 5.08
N ARG A 13 4.59 -0.35 6.39
CA ARG A 13 3.91 -1.50 6.96
C ARG A 13 3.50 -1.15 8.38
N SER A 14 2.21 -0.94 8.60
CA SER A 14 1.64 -0.84 9.94
C SER A 14 0.41 -1.72 10.05
N ARG A 15 0.17 -2.19 11.26
CA ARG A 15 -1.06 -2.87 11.63
C ARG A 15 -1.37 -2.44 13.05
N ASP A 16 -2.37 -1.58 13.16
CA ASP A 16 -2.76 -0.94 14.41
C ASP A 16 -4.19 -1.33 14.77
N THR A 17 -4.54 -1.19 16.03
CA THR A 17 -5.92 -1.42 16.51
C THR A 17 -6.41 -0.12 17.11
N ASP A 18 -7.39 0.51 16.44
CA ASP A 18 -8.09 1.67 16.97
C ASP A 18 -9.42 1.20 17.55
N THR A 19 -9.53 1.21 18.88
CA THR A 19 -10.66 0.67 19.63
C THR A 19 -10.90 -0.81 19.30
N ASP A 20 -11.84 -1.12 18.40
CA ASP A 20 -12.17 -2.47 17.93
C ASP A 20 -12.05 -2.62 16.40
N ILE A 21 -11.41 -1.64 15.76
CA ILE A 21 -11.11 -1.62 14.34
C ILE A 21 -9.64 -1.97 14.14
N VAL A 22 -9.37 -3.06 13.43
CA VAL A 22 -8.01 -3.40 12.99
C VAL A 22 -7.72 -2.64 11.70
N GLN A 23 -6.73 -1.76 11.74
CA GLN A 23 -6.25 -1.02 10.58
C GLN A 23 -4.96 -1.64 10.06
N THR A 24 -4.84 -1.79 8.74
CA THR A 24 -3.61 -2.28 8.09
C THR A 24 -3.22 -1.33 6.98
N LEU A 25 -1.97 -0.87 6.97
CA LEU A 25 -1.38 -0.09 5.89
C LEU A 25 -0.16 -0.83 5.35
N VAL A 26 -0.10 -1.03 4.03
CA VAL A 26 1.06 -1.59 3.36
C VAL A 26 1.38 -0.75 2.12
N GLY A 27 2.61 -0.27 2.04
CA GLY A 27 3.09 0.57 0.94
C GLY A 27 4.28 -0.04 0.25
N TYR A 28 4.26 -0.08 -1.08
CA TYR A 28 5.40 -0.46 -1.92
C TYR A 28 5.72 0.64 -2.92
N GLN A 29 7.01 0.75 -3.25
CA GLN A 29 7.54 1.71 -4.20
C GLN A 29 8.41 1.02 -5.24
N TRP A 30 8.34 1.47 -6.49
CA TRP A 30 9.21 1.04 -7.58
C TRP A 30 9.81 2.24 -8.30
N MET A 31 11.01 2.03 -8.83
CA MET A 31 11.68 2.96 -9.74
C MET A 31 11.67 2.34 -11.13
N VAL A 32 11.05 3.01 -12.09
CA VAL A 32 10.88 2.53 -13.47
C VAL A 32 11.42 3.61 -14.41
N GLY A 33 12.69 3.48 -14.80
CA GLY A 33 13.39 4.54 -15.52
C GLY A 33 13.45 5.82 -14.68
N THR A 34 12.87 6.91 -15.18
CA THR A 34 12.75 8.20 -14.47
C THR A 34 11.39 8.38 -13.78
N THR A 35 10.58 7.32 -13.66
CA THR A 35 9.26 7.38 -13.01
C THR A 35 9.28 6.60 -11.71
N MET A 36 8.76 7.22 -10.65
CA MET A 36 8.48 6.59 -9.37
C MET A 36 7.03 6.12 -9.35
N LEU A 37 6.80 4.87 -8.95
CA LEU A 37 5.46 4.31 -8.74
C LEU A 37 5.28 3.96 -7.27
N GLU A 38 4.17 4.36 -6.67
CA GLU A 38 3.80 4.02 -5.29
C GLU A 38 2.46 3.30 -5.27
N LEU A 39 2.36 2.22 -4.49
CA LEU A 39 1.15 1.45 -4.25
C LEU A 39 0.91 1.38 -2.74
N PHE A 40 -0.25 1.85 -2.30
CA PHE A 40 -0.68 1.71 -0.91
C PHE A 40 -1.96 0.88 -0.84
N TYR A 41 -1.94 -0.14 0.01
CA TYR A 41 -3.12 -0.86 0.47
C TYR A 41 -3.45 -0.39 1.88
N PHE A 42 -4.72 -0.03 2.08
CA PHE A 42 -5.28 0.24 3.40
C PHE A 42 -6.49 -0.67 3.64
N SER A 43 -6.60 -1.24 4.84
CA SER A 43 -7.86 -1.82 5.33
C SER A 43 -8.22 -1.35 6.73
N ALA A 44 -9.52 -1.30 6.98
CA ALA A 44 -10.12 -1.15 8.30
C ALA A 44 -11.14 -2.28 8.50
N GLU A 45 -10.92 -3.11 9.51
CA GLU A 45 -11.63 -4.37 9.74
C GLU A 45 -12.24 -4.39 11.14
N LYS A 46 -13.57 -4.54 11.21
CA LYS A 46 -14.33 -4.76 12.45
C LYS A 46 -15.50 -5.67 12.12
N PRO A 47 -15.48 -6.96 12.47
CA PRO A 47 -16.53 -7.90 12.07
C PRO A 47 -17.94 -7.39 12.41
N PRO A 48 -18.90 -7.47 11.47
CA PRO A 48 -18.80 -8.07 10.12
C PRO A 48 -18.31 -7.11 9.02
N HIS A 49 -17.95 -5.87 9.36
CA HIS A 49 -17.58 -4.82 8.41
C HIS A 49 -16.11 -4.88 8.00
N THR A 50 -15.85 -4.61 6.71
CA THR A 50 -14.50 -4.46 6.20
C THR A 50 -14.48 -3.43 5.08
N PHE A 51 -13.57 -2.48 5.19
CA PHE A 51 -13.28 -1.48 4.16
C PHE A 51 -11.86 -1.68 3.65
N ARG A 52 -11.67 -1.56 2.33
CA ARG A 52 -10.37 -1.70 1.67
C ARG A 52 -10.21 -0.63 0.60
N THR A 53 -9.04 -0.01 0.56
CA THR A 53 -8.67 0.94 -0.47
C THR A 53 -7.29 0.59 -1.00
N ILE A 54 -7.15 0.64 -2.31
CA ILE A 54 -5.86 0.55 -2.98
C ILE A 54 -5.65 1.86 -3.72
N THR A 55 -4.55 2.54 -3.43
CA THR A 55 -4.14 3.78 -4.10
C THR A 55 -2.86 3.53 -4.87
N VAL A 56 -2.80 4.04 -6.10
CA VAL A 56 -1.61 4.04 -6.94
C VAL A 56 -1.29 5.48 -7.30
N ASP A 57 -0.05 5.90 -7.05
CA ASP A 57 0.48 7.20 -7.45
C ASP A 57 1.71 6.99 -8.36
N TYR A 58 1.90 7.88 -9.32
CA TYR A 58 3.09 7.92 -10.15
C TYR A 58 3.62 9.35 -10.26
N LYS A 59 4.93 9.50 -10.07
CA LYS A 59 5.62 10.78 -10.17
C LYS A 59 6.77 10.68 -11.14
N ALA A 60 6.81 11.55 -12.14
CA ALA A 60 8.00 11.76 -12.96
C ALA A 60 9.07 12.48 -12.12
N LEU A 61 10.29 11.96 -12.15
CA LEU A 61 11.46 12.51 -11.44
C LEU A 61 12.22 13.53 -12.30
#